data_AF-A0A2N2ZQN8-F1
#
_entry.id   AF-A0A2N2ZQN8-F1
#
_cell.length_a   1.000
_cell.length_b   1.000
_cell.length_c   1.000
_cell.angle_alpha   90.00
_cell.angle_beta   90.00
_cell.angle_gamma   90.00
#
_symmetry.space_group_name_H-M   'P 1'
#
loop_
_entity.id
_entity.type
_entity.pdbx_description
1 polymer ?
#
loop_
_entity_poly.entity_id
_entity_poly.type
_entity_poly.pdbx_seq_one_letter_code
_entity_poly.pdbx_strand_id
1 'polypeptide(L)'
;KISAMQLIEKQEATKRGIYSGTVGYITPENDFDFNVVIRSITYNKSRNYLSFMVGGAITNLSVPEKEYEECLLKAKAMIEVLKG
;
A
#
# COMPACT_ATOMS: atom_id res chain seq x y z
N LYS A 1 7.46 -6.17 -15.07
CA LYS A 1 6.17 -5.60 -14.58
C LYS A 1 5.05 -6.64 -14.59
N ILE A 2 4.51 -7.06 -15.74
CA ILE A 2 3.34 -7.97 -15.84
C ILE A 2 3.46 -9.21 -14.93
N SER A 3 4.52 -10.00 -15.06
CA SER A 3 4.71 -11.22 -14.26
C SER A 3 4.76 -10.95 -12.75
N ALA A 4 5.29 -9.80 -12.32
CA ALA A 4 5.30 -9.40 -10.91
C ALA A 4 3.91 -9.01 -10.38
N MET A 5 3.00 -8.60 -11.27
CA MET A 5 1.58 -8.32 -10.95
C MET A 5 0.67 -9.56 -11.14
N GLN A 6 1.18 -10.65 -11.71
CA GLN A 6 0.54 -11.98 -11.74
C GLN A 6 0.99 -12.86 -10.57
N LEU A 7 2.26 -12.75 -10.18
CA LEU A 7 2.63 -12.75 -8.77
C LEU A 7 1.98 -11.53 -8.07
N ILE A 8 2.10 -11.34 -6.76
CA ILE A 8 1.25 -10.36 -6.01
C ILE A 8 -0.22 -10.82 -6.05
N GLU A 9 -0.93 -10.72 -7.17
CA GLU A 9 -2.32 -11.19 -7.35
C GLU A 9 -2.53 -12.66 -6.92
N LYS A 10 -1.55 -13.54 -7.16
CA LYS A 10 -1.61 -14.94 -6.72
C LYS A 10 -1.23 -15.17 -5.25
N GLN A 11 -0.49 -14.26 -4.61
CA GLN A 11 0.08 -14.48 -3.27
C GLN A 11 -0.52 -13.59 -2.17
N GLU A 12 -1.05 -12.41 -2.51
CA GLU A 12 -1.69 -11.53 -1.54
C GLU A 12 -3.11 -12.03 -1.25
N ALA A 13 -3.46 -12.13 0.04
CA ALA A 13 -4.75 -12.64 0.48
C ALA A 13 -5.95 -11.73 0.12
N THR A 14 -5.70 -10.49 -0.33
CA THR A 14 -6.73 -9.49 -0.65
C THR A 14 -6.31 -8.62 -1.82
N LYS A 15 -7.29 -8.04 -2.52
CA LYS A 15 -7.07 -7.01 -3.53
C LYS A 15 -6.57 -5.71 -2.87
N ARG A 16 -5.55 -5.09 -3.44
CA ARG A 16 -4.92 -3.87 -2.91
C ARG A 16 -5.85 -2.63 -2.81
N GLY A 17 -6.94 -2.60 -3.58
CA GLY A 17 -7.82 -1.42 -3.65
C GLY A 17 -7.03 -0.21 -4.14
N ILE A 18 -6.98 0.86 -3.35
CA ILE A 18 -6.22 2.08 -3.67
C ILE A 18 -4.72 1.98 -3.32
N TYR A 19 -4.30 0.99 -2.51
CA TYR A 19 -2.90 0.84 -2.12
C TYR A 19 -1.99 0.55 -3.33
N SER A 20 -0.85 1.24 -3.42
CA SER A 20 0.03 1.27 -4.59
C SER A 20 -0.62 1.84 -5.87
N GLY A 21 -1.82 2.43 -5.77
CA GLY A 21 -2.44 3.27 -6.79
C GLY A 21 -1.98 4.72 -6.68
N THR A 22 -2.82 5.64 -7.15
CA THR A 22 -2.53 7.09 -7.16
C THR A 22 -3.77 7.93 -6.79
N VAL A 23 -3.51 9.08 -6.17
CA VAL A 23 -4.43 10.22 -6.08
C VAL A 23 -3.68 11.43 -6.66
N GLY A 24 -4.39 12.24 -7.44
CA GLY A 24 -3.82 13.36 -8.18
C GLY A 24 -4.88 14.15 -8.93
N TYR A 25 -4.44 15.04 -9.81
CA TYR A 25 -5.31 15.92 -10.59
C TYR A 25 -4.78 16.09 -12.02
N ILE A 26 -5.66 16.52 -12.91
CA ILE A 26 -5.34 16.99 -14.27
C ILE A 26 -5.98 18.38 -14.41
N THR A 27 -5.22 19.35 -14.92
CA THR A 27 -5.67 20.73 -15.12
C THR A 27 -6.36 20.89 -16.49
N PRO A 28 -7.19 21.94 -16.68
CA PRO A 28 -7.73 22.29 -18.00
C PRO A 28 -6.65 22.53 -19.07
N GLU A 29 -5.45 22.92 -18.65
CA GLU A 29 -4.28 23.17 -19.50
C GLU A 29 -3.54 21.87 -19.91
N ASN A 30 -4.02 20.70 -19.45
CA ASN A 30 -3.44 19.36 -19.65
C ASN A 30 -2.14 19.08 -18.86
N ASP A 31 -1.87 19.85 -17.80
CA ASP A 31 -0.85 19.52 -16.81
C ASP A 31 -1.41 18.55 -15.75
N PHE A 32 -0.55 17.78 -15.07
CA PHE A 32 -1.00 16.80 -14.08
C PHE A 32 0.05 16.50 -13.01
N ASP A 33 -0.42 16.13 -11.82
CA ASP A 33 0.41 15.57 -10.75
C ASP A 33 -0.33 14.42 -10.06
N PHE A 34 0.40 13.36 -9.75
CA PHE A 34 -0.11 12.06 -9.29
C PHE A 34 0.87 11.42 -8.29
N ASN A 35 0.39 11.16 -7.07
CA ASN A 35 1.21 10.54 -6.02
C ASN A 35 1.30 9.00 -6.17
N VAL A 36 1.99 8.36 -5.22
CA VAL A 36 1.85 6.91 -4.99
C VAL A 36 1.17 6.70 -3.64
N VAL A 37 0.04 5.99 -3.61
CA VAL A 37 -0.75 5.76 -2.39
C VAL A 37 -0.12 4.64 -1.56
N ILE A 38 0.81 5.05 -0.69
CA ILE A 38 1.45 4.25 0.36
C ILE A 38 1.34 4.99 1.69
N ARG A 39 1.60 4.31 2.82
CA ARG A 39 1.50 4.89 4.18
C ARG A 39 0.19 5.65 4.42
N SER A 40 -0.91 5.13 3.88
CA SER A 40 -2.22 5.76 3.85
C SER A 40 -3.28 4.84 4.45
N ILE A 41 -4.29 5.42 5.10
CA ILE A 41 -5.40 4.70 5.72
C ILE A 41 -6.65 4.94 4.88
N THR A 42 -7.34 3.87 4.52
CA THR A 42 -8.64 3.91 3.83
C THR A 42 -9.74 3.62 4.84
N TYR A 43 -10.69 4.54 4.98
CA TYR A 43 -11.88 4.34 5.81
C TYR A 43 -13.15 4.30 4.96
N ASN A 44 -13.87 3.19 5.04
CA ASN A 44 -15.19 3.01 4.44
C ASN A 44 -16.27 3.27 5.50
N LYS A 45 -16.85 4.47 5.47
CA LYS A 45 -17.90 4.91 6.40
C LYS A 45 -19.16 4.02 6.35
N SER A 46 -19.59 3.57 5.17
CA SER A 46 -20.83 2.77 5.05
C SER A 46 -20.71 1.36 5.63
N ARG A 47 -19.48 0.82 5.70
CA ARG A 47 -19.18 -0.47 6.32
C ARG A 47 -18.56 -0.36 7.72
N ASN A 48 -18.38 0.86 8.24
CA ASN A 48 -17.58 1.17 9.43
C ASN A 48 -16.23 0.42 9.46
N TYR A 49 -15.54 0.38 8.33
CA TYR A 49 -14.36 -0.47 8.12
C TYR A 49 -13.14 0.37 7.77
N LEU A 50 -12.02 0.12 8.46
CA LEU A 50 -10.75 0.79 8.26
C LEU A 50 -9.69 -0.23 7.82
N SER A 51 -8.90 0.11 6.81
CA SER A 51 -7.76 -0.69 6.38
C SER A 51 -6.58 0.16 5.93
N PHE A 52 -5.39 -0.41 6.05
CA PHE A 52 -4.16 0.06 5.42
C PHE A 52 -3.34 -1.17 5.02
N MET A 53 -2.36 -0.98 4.13
CA MET A 53 -1.46 -2.05 3.69
C MET A 53 -0.01 -1.58 3.78
N VAL A 54 0.88 -2.56 3.92
CA VAL A 54 2.34 -2.38 3.98
C VAL A 54 3.00 -3.43 3.10
N GLY A 55 4.25 -3.20 2.71
CA GLY A 55 5.03 -4.13 1.90
C GLY A 55 6.47 -3.67 1.74
N GLY A 56 7.31 -4.57 1.25
CA GLY A 56 8.73 -4.37 0.94
C GLY A 56 9.07 -4.73 -0.51
N ALA A 57 10.35 -4.67 -0.86
CA ALA A 57 10.86 -5.00 -2.18
C ALA A 57 11.63 -6.32 -2.14
N ILE A 58 10.95 -7.43 -2.47
CA ILE A 58 11.58 -8.75 -2.44
C ILE A 58 12.57 -8.90 -3.60
N THR A 59 13.82 -9.24 -3.25
CA THR A 59 14.94 -9.48 -4.17
C THR A 59 15.55 -10.87 -3.93
N ASN A 60 16.57 -11.26 -4.70
CA ASN A 60 17.35 -12.47 -4.44
C ASN A 60 18.27 -12.36 -3.20
N LEU A 61 18.44 -11.16 -2.62
CA LEU A 61 19.19 -10.92 -1.39
C LEU A 61 18.28 -10.77 -0.15
N SER A 62 16.95 -10.78 -0.36
CA SER A 62 15.97 -10.60 0.71
C SER A 62 15.96 -11.80 1.66
N VAL A 63 15.92 -11.52 2.96
CA VAL A 63 15.76 -12.52 4.03
C VAL A 63 14.30 -12.42 4.51
N PRO A 64 13.48 -13.48 4.39
CA PRO A 64 12.03 -13.40 4.63
C PRO A 64 11.64 -12.78 5.97
N GLU A 65 12.38 -13.10 7.03
CA GLU A 65 12.17 -12.61 8.39
C GLU A 65 12.40 -11.10 8.47
N LYS A 66 13.44 -10.58 7.81
CA LYS A 66 13.76 -9.14 7.79
C LYS A 66 12.73 -8.32 7.00
N GLU A 67 12.27 -8.84 5.87
CA GLU A 67 11.21 -8.21 5.06
C GLU A 67 9.89 -8.13 5.85
N TYR A 68 9.60 -9.16 6.64
CA TYR A 68 8.43 -9.18 7.53
C TYR A 68 8.57 -8.19 8.69
N GLU A 69 9.74 -8.13 9.34
CA GLU A 69 10.06 -7.12 10.37
C GLU A 69 9.93 -5.68 9.84
N GLU A 70 10.40 -5.41 8.61
CA GLU A 70 10.23 -4.11 7.95
C GLU A 70 8.75 -3.77 7.71
N CYS A 71 7.95 -4.75 7.30
CA CYS A 71 6.50 -4.58 7.16
C CYS A 71 5.83 -4.28 8.51
N LEU A 72 6.21 -4.98 9.59
CA LEU A 72 5.71 -4.70 10.94
C LEU A 72 6.11 -3.29 11.42
N LEU A 73 7.35 -2.84 11.14
CA LEU A 73 7.80 -1.49 11.48
C LEU A 73 6.98 -0.41 10.75
N LYS A 74 6.71 -0.60 9.45
CA LYS A 74 5.82 0.26 8.65
C LYS A 74 4.39 0.26 9.21
N ALA A 75 3.88 -0.90 9.60
CA ALA A 75 2.52 -1.03 10.15
C ALA A 75 2.39 -0.36 11.53
N LYS A 76 3.40 -0.50 12.39
CA LYS A 76 3.45 0.14 13.71
C LYS A 76 3.23 1.64 13.61
N ALA A 77 3.91 2.32 12.69
CA ALA A 77 3.75 3.77 12.49
C ALA A 77 2.30 4.17 12.14
N MET A 78 1.57 3.35 11.38
CA MET A 78 0.15 3.58 11.06
C MET A 78 -0.76 3.31 12.27
N ILE A 79 -0.44 2.27 13.06
CA ILE A 79 -1.21 1.84 14.23
C ILE A 79 -1.10 2.85 15.38
N GLU A 80 0.07 3.41 15.65
CA GLU A 80 0.22 4.40 16.74
C GLU A 80 -0.63 5.66 16.50
N VAL A 81 -0.73 6.14 15.24
CA VAL A 81 -1.60 7.27 14.88
C VAL A 81 -3.09 6.97 15.12
N LEU A 82 -3.50 5.70 15.11
CA LEU A 82 -4.89 5.28 15.35
C LEU A 82 -5.22 5.06 16.83
N LYS A 83 -4.23 5.01 17.74
CA LYS A 83 -4.46 4.74 19.16
C LYS A 83 -4.83 5.98 19.97
N GLY A 84 -4.36 7.16 19.55
CA GLY A 84 -4.45 8.42 20.31
C GLY A 84 -3.28 8.62 21.25
#